data_AF-A0A380S895-F1
#
_entry.id   AF-A0A380S895-F1
#
_cell.length_a   1.000
_cell.length_b   1.000
_cell.length_c   1.000
_cell.angle_alpha   90.00
_cell.angle_beta   90.00
_cell.angle_gamma   90.00
#
_symmetry.space_group_name_H-M   'P 1'
#
loop_
_entity.id
_entity.type
_entity.pdbx_description
1 polymer ?
#
loop_
_entity_poly.entity_id
_entity_poly.type
_entity_poly.pdbx_seq_one_letter_code
_entity_poly.pdbx_strand_id
1 'polypeptide(L)'
;MKKLLLILSTIGLVLMGCAGTPKDDGEGLDNALVSFTSSIQSSRWQEALSYVTPDEARQIGTSDGYEFLPEYQTAASRLPLSTLRKANLSLDGDGRLVGIKAVMDETNERYKVSEDQAKVGTNLKQMEDDRIKRRLEEGQKILQEEEATAHQEQQVEVLTNRLTDDEKRKYGSTGELLAPESTREDGTAEESYNGEYR
;
A
#
# COMPACT_ATOMS: atom_id res chain seq x y z
N MET A 1 -10.67 -19.15 -82.75
CA MET A 1 -10.93 -19.52 -81.34
C MET A 1 -9.67 -19.80 -80.50
N LYS A 2 -8.57 -20.35 -81.06
CA LYS A 2 -7.33 -20.62 -80.28
C LYS A 2 -6.59 -19.37 -79.76
N LYS A 3 -6.67 -18.24 -80.47
CA LYS A 3 -6.01 -16.98 -80.07
C LYS A 3 -6.66 -16.29 -78.86
N LEU A 4 -7.95 -16.56 -78.62
CA LEU A 4 -8.72 -15.93 -77.53
C LEU A 4 -8.47 -16.64 -76.19
N LEU A 5 -8.25 -17.97 -76.22
CA LEU A 5 -7.84 -18.75 -75.05
C LEU A 5 -6.43 -18.41 -74.56
N LEU A 6 -5.52 -18.03 -75.47
CA LEU A 6 -4.14 -17.67 -75.11
C LEU A 6 -4.08 -16.32 -74.39
N ILE A 7 -4.91 -15.36 -74.79
CA ILE A 7 -5.02 -14.03 -74.14
C ILE A 7 -5.67 -14.15 -72.75
N LEU A 8 -6.70 -14.99 -72.61
CA LEU A 8 -7.36 -15.22 -71.33
C LEU A 8 -6.43 -15.89 -70.30
N SER A 9 -5.57 -16.80 -70.78
CA SER A 9 -4.55 -17.47 -69.95
C SER A 9 -3.47 -16.49 -69.46
N THR A 10 -3.04 -15.54 -70.31
CA THR A 10 -2.05 -14.53 -69.91
C THR A 10 -2.59 -13.51 -68.91
N ILE A 11 -3.88 -13.19 -68.94
CA ILE A 11 -4.51 -12.27 -67.98
C ILE A 11 -4.68 -12.93 -66.59
N GLY A 12 -4.96 -14.24 -66.55
CA GLY A 12 -5.03 -15.00 -65.30
C GLY A 12 -3.71 -15.05 -64.55
N LEU A 13 -2.57 -15.10 -65.27
CA LEU A 13 -1.25 -15.17 -64.64
C LEU A 13 -0.80 -13.83 -64.04
N VAL A 14 -1.28 -12.71 -64.57
CA VAL A 14 -0.98 -11.36 -64.03
C VAL A 14 -1.78 -11.07 -62.76
N LEU A 15 -3.00 -11.60 -62.63
CA LEU A 15 -3.85 -11.40 -61.45
C LEU A 15 -3.45 -12.27 -60.24
N MET A 16 -2.77 -13.40 -60.46
CA MET A 16 -2.22 -14.21 -59.36
C MET A 16 -0.88 -13.67 -58.80
N GLY A 17 -0.26 -12.69 -59.46
CA GLY A 17 0.99 -12.07 -59.02
C GLY A 17 0.84 -10.88 -58.06
N CYS A 18 -0.38 -10.43 -57.76
CA CYS A 18 -0.65 -9.31 -56.85
C CYS A 18 -1.15 -9.74 -55.46
N ALA A 19 -0.96 -11.01 -55.07
CA ALA A 19 -1.06 -11.41 -53.68
C ALA A 19 0.32 -11.22 -53.05
N GLY A 20 0.62 -9.97 -52.65
CA GLY A 20 1.79 -9.66 -51.84
C GLY A 20 1.79 -10.60 -50.64
N THR A 21 2.80 -11.46 -50.57
CA THR A 21 3.06 -12.25 -49.37
C THR A 21 3.12 -11.28 -48.19
N PRO A 22 2.40 -11.52 -47.07
CA PRO A 22 2.54 -10.70 -45.88
C PRO A 22 4.01 -10.79 -45.49
N LYS A 23 4.73 -9.72 -45.80
CA LYS A 23 6.14 -9.65 -45.52
C LYS A 23 6.22 -9.62 -44.01
N ASP A 24 7.00 -10.54 -43.46
CA ASP A 24 7.31 -10.61 -42.04
C ASP A 24 8.17 -9.38 -41.70
N ASP A 25 7.54 -8.20 -41.72
CA ASP A 25 8.15 -6.89 -41.54
C ASP A 25 8.29 -6.62 -40.03
N GLY A 26 8.89 -7.56 -39.29
CA GLY A 26 9.22 -7.36 -37.88
C GLY A 26 10.06 -6.10 -37.67
N GLU A 27 10.98 -5.80 -38.60
CA GLU A 27 11.73 -4.55 -38.63
C GLU A 27 10.86 -3.31 -38.91
N GLY A 28 9.88 -3.44 -39.80
CA GLY A 28 8.94 -2.37 -40.11
C GLY A 28 8.07 -2.02 -38.91
N LEU A 29 7.53 -3.05 -38.25
CA LEU A 29 6.72 -2.90 -37.04
C LEU A 29 7.55 -2.27 -35.92
N ASP A 30 8.77 -2.75 -35.68
CA ASP A 30 9.65 -2.20 -34.67
C ASP A 30 9.98 -0.72 -34.94
N ASN A 31 10.28 -0.37 -36.19
CA ASN A 31 10.55 1.03 -36.56
C ASN A 31 9.33 1.92 -36.35
N ALA A 32 8.13 1.46 -36.72
CA ALA A 32 6.89 2.19 -36.48
C ALA A 32 6.62 2.37 -34.98
N LEU A 33 6.81 1.32 -34.17
CA LEU A 33 6.63 1.38 -32.72
C LEU A 33 7.63 2.32 -32.03
N VAL A 34 8.91 2.28 -32.43
CA VAL A 34 9.94 3.19 -31.92
C VAL A 34 9.61 4.64 -32.30
N SER A 35 9.19 4.88 -33.54
CA SER A 35 8.87 6.24 -34.01
C SER A 35 7.62 6.79 -33.33
N PHE A 36 6.59 5.96 -33.16
CA PHE A 36 5.37 6.29 -32.42
C PHE A 36 5.67 6.62 -30.95
N THR A 37 6.45 5.77 -30.27
CA THR A 37 6.81 6.01 -28.86
C THR A 37 7.70 7.24 -28.67
N SER A 38 8.65 7.48 -29.57
CA SER A 38 9.48 8.69 -29.55
C SER A 38 8.65 9.97 -29.75
N SER A 39 7.67 9.93 -30.66
CA SER A 39 6.76 11.05 -30.91
C SER A 39 5.89 11.38 -29.70
N ILE A 40 5.33 10.34 -29.05
CA ILE A 40 4.57 10.48 -27.79
C ILE A 40 5.43 11.06 -26.68
N GLN A 41 6.64 10.54 -26.47
CA GLN A 41 7.55 11.02 -25.41
C GLN A 41 7.96 12.48 -25.63
N SER A 42 8.03 12.91 -26.89
CA SER A 42 8.33 14.29 -27.27
C SER A 42 7.09 15.20 -27.29
N SER A 43 5.90 14.69 -26.89
CA SER A 43 4.61 15.39 -26.99
C SER A 43 4.26 15.87 -28.40
N ARG A 44 4.78 15.20 -29.44
CA ARG A 44 4.48 15.48 -30.85
C ARG A 44 3.27 14.64 -31.26
N TRP A 45 2.09 15.05 -30.80
CA TRP A 45 0.85 14.28 -30.92
C TRP A 45 0.38 14.06 -32.36
N GLN A 46 0.46 15.10 -33.18
CA GLN A 46 0.13 15.02 -34.60
C GLN A 46 1.02 14.00 -35.34
N GLU A 47 2.31 13.96 -35.03
CA GLU A 47 3.24 13.00 -35.61
C GLU A 47 2.95 11.58 -35.12
N ALA A 48 2.66 11.42 -33.82
CA ALA A 48 2.25 10.13 -33.27
C ALA A 48 0.96 9.59 -33.93
N LEU A 49 -0.04 10.46 -34.17
CA LEU A 49 -1.28 10.09 -34.86
C LEU A 49 -1.04 9.65 -36.31
N SER A 50 0.00 10.17 -36.98
CA SER A 50 0.34 9.78 -38.35
C SER A 50 0.84 8.33 -38.48
N TYR A 51 1.34 7.75 -37.38
CA TYR A 51 1.76 6.35 -37.31
C TYR A 51 0.61 5.39 -37.00
N VAL A 52 -0.59 5.89 -36.69
CA VAL A 52 -1.78 5.09 -36.38
C VAL A 52 -2.71 5.07 -37.59
N THR A 53 -3.48 3.99 -37.75
CA THR A 53 -4.49 3.95 -38.83
C THR A 53 -5.47 5.13 -38.74
N PRO A 54 -5.96 5.67 -39.87
CA PRO A 54 -6.91 6.80 -39.86
C PRO A 54 -8.19 6.52 -39.07
N ASP A 55 -8.64 5.27 -39.07
CA ASP A 55 -9.84 4.84 -38.35
C ASP A 55 -9.65 4.90 -36.83
N GLU A 56 -8.50 4.45 -36.34
CA GLU A 56 -8.15 4.53 -34.91
C GLU A 56 -7.78 5.96 -34.53
N ALA A 57 -7.01 6.67 -35.36
CA ALA A 57 -6.62 8.06 -35.14
C ALA A 57 -7.83 8.99 -34.94
N ARG A 58 -8.92 8.77 -35.68
CA ARG A 58 -10.19 9.52 -35.50
C ARG A 58 -10.91 9.23 -34.18
N GLN A 59 -10.66 8.06 -33.58
CA GLN A 59 -11.30 7.65 -32.33
C GLN A 59 -10.51 8.10 -31.11
N ILE A 60 -9.18 8.15 -31.21
CA ILE A 60 -8.29 8.53 -30.10
C ILE A 60 -7.83 9.99 -30.19
N GLY A 61 -7.97 10.63 -31.35
CA GLY A 61 -7.62 12.01 -31.63
C GLY A 61 -8.77 13.00 -31.44
N THR A 62 -8.43 14.27 -31.30
CA THR A 62 -9.39 15.38 -31.34
C THR A 62 -9.95 15.56 -32.77
N SER A 63 -11.10 16.20 -32.92
CA SER A 63 -11.78 16.37 -34.23
C SER A 63 -10.96 17.13 -35.27
N ASP A 64 -10.02 17.95 -34.80
CA ASP A 64 -9.05 18.74 -35.57
C ASP A 64 -7.80 17.94 -35.95
N GLY A 65 -7.57 16.75 -35.37
CA GLY A 65 -6.53 15.82 -35.76
C GLY A 65 -5.10 16.21 -35.34
N TYR A 66 -4.96 17.22 -34.48
CA TYR A 66 -3.65 17.69 -34.00
C TYR A 66 -3.23 17.03 -32.70
N GLU A 67 -4.18 16.62 -31.86
CA GLU A 67 -3.91 16.10 -30.52
C GLU A 67 -4.66 14.80 -30.25
N PHE A 68 -4.18 14.01 -29.29
CA PHE A 68 -4.98 12.94 -28.69
C PHE A 68 -6.05 13.55 -27.78
N LEU A 69 -7.17 12.85 -27.59
CA LEU A 69 -8.10 13.19 -26.51
C LEU A 69 -7.37 13.09 -25.15
N PRO A 70 -7.74 13.89 -24.14
CA PRO A 70 -7.03 13.93 -22.86
C PRO A 70 -6.87 12.55 -22.16
N GLU A 71 -7.87 11.70 -22.29
CA GLU A 71 -7.86 10.33 -21.78
C GLU A 71 -6.80 9.45 -22.47
N TYR A 72 -6.54 9.70 -23.74
CA TYR A 72 -5.55 8.97 -24.55
C TYR A 72 -4.16 9.59 -24.47
N GLN A 73 -4.01 10.89 -24.22
CA GLN A 73 -2.71 11.52 -23.93
C GLN A 73 -2.04 10.90 -22.70
N THR A 74 -2.84 10.70 -21.65
CA THR A 74 -2.37 10.08 -20.41
C THR A 74 -2.04 8.60 -20.63
N ALA A 75 -2.83 7.88 -21.42
CA ALA A 75 -2.54 6.49 -21.79
C ALA A 75 -1.24 6.38 -22.60
N ALA A 76 -1.11 7.22 -23.64
CA ALA A 76 0.02 7.27 -24.55
C ALA A 76 1.32 7.51 -23.79
N SER A 77 1.38 8.53 -22.95
CA SER A 77 2.57 8.86 -22.16
C SER A 77 3.04 7.74 -21.23
N ARG A 78 2.12 6.84 -20.83
CA ARG A 78 2.40 5.72 -19.92
C ARG A 78 2.72 4.41 -20.63
N LEU A 79 2.63 4.37 -21.96
CA LEU A 79 2.87 3.16 -22.74
C LEU A 79 4.37 2.95 -23.02
N PRO A 80 5.04 1.99 -22.38
CA PRO A 80 6.42 1.67 -22.73
C PRO A 80 6.45 0.85 -24.03
N LEU A 81 7.54 0.99 -24.79
CA LEU A 81 7.78 0.21 -26.00
C LEU A 81 7.70 -1.30 -25.76
N SER A 82 8.13 -1.77 -24.59
CA SER A 82 8.06 -3.19 -24.20
C SER A 82 6.64 -3.73 -24.10
N THR A 83 5.66 -2.90 -23.72
CA THR A 83 4.24 -3.27 -23.70
C THR A 83 3.71 -3.33 -25.12
N LEU A 84 4.04 -2.35 -25.96
CA LEU A 84 3.60 -2.33 -27.36
C LEU A 84 4.17 -3.51 -28.17
N ARG A 85 5.42 -3.90 -27.95
CA ARG A 85 6.02 -5.09 -28.60
C ARG A 85 5.38 -6.41 -28.19
N LYS A 86 4.79 -6.47 -26.98
CA LYS A 86 4.05 -7.65 -26.50
C LYS A 86 2.59 -7.61 -26.93
N ALA A 87 2.08 -6.44 -27.30
CA ALA A 87 0.77 -6.32 -27.89
C ALA A 87 0.82 -6.93 -29.31
N ASN A 88 -0.21 -7.69 -29.67
CA ASN A 88 -0.34 -8.30 -30.99
C ASN A 88 -0.70 -7.25 -32.05
N LEU A 89 0.17 -6.24 -32.21
CA LEU A 89 0.02 -5.15 -33.17
C LEU A 89 0.55 -5.59 -34.54
N SER A 90 -0.07 -5.06 -35.59
CA SER A 90 0.34 -5.28 -36.97
C SER A 90 0.45 -3.96 -37.73
N LEU A 91 1.08 -3.99 -38.89
CA LEU A 91 1.09 -2.87 -39.81
C LEU A 91 0.00 -3.01 -40.88
N ASP A 92 -0.58 -1.88 -41.30
CA ASP A 92 -1.38 -1.80 -42.51
C ASP A 92 -0.48 -1.77 -43.78
N GLY A 93 -1.09 -1.77 -44.96
CA GLY A 93 -0.38 -1.72 -46.23
C GLY A 93 0.45 -0.44 -46.46
N ASP A 94 0.21 0.61 -45.67
CA ASP A 94 0.92 1.88 -45.69
C ASP A 94 1.98 1.99 -44.58
N GLY A 95 2.16 0.94 -43.76
CA GLY A 95 3.12 0.91 -42.66
C GLY A 95 2.65 1.59 -41.38
N ARG A 96 1.34 1.75 -41.19
CA ARG A 96 0.74 2.32 -39.97
C ARG A 96 0.34 1.24 -38.98
N LEU A 97 0.43 1.56 -37.70
CA LEU A 97 0.09 0.69 -36.59
C LEU A 97 -1.42 0.47 -36.51
N VAL A 98 -1.81 -0.80 -36.48
CA VAL A 98 -3.17 -1.30 -36.30
C VAL A 98 -3.30 -1.90 -34.91
N GLY A 99 -4.33 -1.49 -34.15
CA GLY A 99 -4.64 -2.03 -32.83
C GLY A 99 -4.14 -1.18 -31.66
N ILE A 100 -3.60 0.01 -31.94
CA ILE A 100 -3.08 0.92 -30.90
C ILE A 100 -4.18 1.37 -29.97
N LYS A 101 -5.40 1.61 -30.49
CA LYS A 101 -6.52 2.02 -29.66
C LYS A 101 -6.84 0.97 -28.59
N ALA A 102 -6.88 -0.31 -28.97
CA ALA A 102 -7.17 -1.39 -28.03
C ALA A 102 -6.13 -1.46 -26.91
N VAL A 103 -4.84 -1.26 -27.23
CA VAL A 103 -3.76 -1.23 -26.24
C VAL A 103 -3.87 -0.01 -25.31
N MET A 104 -4.26 1.14 -25.86
CA MET A 104 -4.47 2.35 -25.06
C MET A 104 -5.71 2.23 -24.16
N ASP A 105 -6.79 1.62 -24.65
CA ASP A 105 -8.00 1.32 -23.89
C ASP A 105 -7.68 0.37 -22.72
N GLU A 106 -6.97 -0.73 -22.99
CA GLU A 106 -6.52 -1.69 -21.96
C GLU A 106 -5.62 -1.00 -20.92
N THR A 107 -4.74 -0.12 -21.37
CA THR A 107 -3.86 0.66 -20.48
C THR A 107 -4.69 1.58 -19.59
N ASN A 108 -5.66 2.28 -20.17
CA ASN A 108 -6.58 3.11 -19.42
C ASN A 108 -7.39 2.30 -18.40
N GLU A 109 -7.86 1.10 -18.73
CA GLU A 109 -8.53 0.21 -17.77
C GLU A 109 -7.61 -0.25 -16.64
N ARG A 110 -6.37 -0.67 -16.96
CA ARG A 110 -5.37 -1.07 -15.97
C ARG A 110 -5.06 0.05 -14.98
N TYR A 111 -5.03 1.30 -15.43
CA TYR A 111 -4.78 2.47 -14.58
C TYR A 111 -6.06 3.10 -13.99
N LYS A 112 -7.25 2.69 -14.44
CA LYS A 112 -8.54 3.02 -13.79
C LYS A 112 -8.73 2.25 -12.47
N VAL A 113 -7.90 1.25 -12.19
CA VAL A 113 -7.75 0.63 -10.85
C VAL A 113 -6.89 1.58 -9.99
N SER A 114 -7.36 2.24 -8.93
CA SER A 114 -8.66 2.23 -8.27
C SER A 114 -8.79 3.50 -7.41
N GLU A 115 -9.87 4.27 -7.53
CA GLU A 115 -10.21 5.30 -6.52
C GLU A 115 -10.32 4.68 -5.11
N ASP A 116 -10.63 3.39 -5.01
CA ASP A 116 -10.61 2.64 -3.75
C ASP A 116 -9.20 2.21 -3.30
N GLN A 117 -8.23 2.03 -4.20
CA GLN A 117 -6.81 1.85 -3.85
C GLN A 117 -6.14 3.18 -3.50
N ALA A 118 -6.59 4.30 -4.08
CA ALA A 118 -6.19 5.63 -3.63
C ALA A 118 -6.60 5.90 -2.17
N LYS A 119 -7.70 5.29 -1.70
CA LYS A 119 -8.15 5.34 -0.29
C LYS A 119 -7.30 4.51 0.68
N VAL A 120 -6.43 3.62 0.19
CA VAL A 120 -5.58 2.78 1.06
C VAL A 120 -4.52 3.62 1.81
N GLY A 121 -4.21 4.84 1.33
CA GLY A 121 -3.32 5.78 2.02
C GLY A 121 -4.01 6.80 2.93
N THR A 122 -5.29 7.12 2.69
CA THR A 122 -5.98 8.20 3.43
C THR A 122 -6.51 7.76 4.80
N ASN A 123 -6.58 6.45 5.06
CA ASN A 123 -7.10 5.89 6.31
C ASN A 123 -5.98 5.54 7.33
N LEU A 124 -4.71 5.79 7.01
CA LEU A 124 -3.57 5.48 7.88
C LEU A 124 -3.64 6.22 9.23
N LYS A 125 -3.98 7.51 9.22
CA LYS A 125 -4.11 8.31 10.45
C LYS A 125 -5.28 7.84 11.32
N GLN A 126 -6.42 7.57 10.72
CA GLN A 126 -7.60 7.07 11.43
C GLN A 126 -7.34 5.68 12.04
N MET A 127 -6.65 4.78 11.32
CA MET A 127 -6.25 3.48 11.85
C MET A 127 -5.21 3.57 12.98
N GLU A 128 -4.31 4.55 12.92
CA GLU A 128 -3.34 4.82 13.99
C GLU A 128 -4.04 5.37 15.23
N ASP A 129 -4.94 6.35 15.05
CA ASP A 129 -5.75 6.93 16.13
C ASP A 129 -6.64 5.87 16.80
N ASP A 130 -7.29 5.00 16.02
CA ASP A 130 -8.08 3.87 16.55
C ASP A 130 -7.24 2.85 17.31
N ARG A 131 -5.98 2.64 16.91
CA ARG A 131 -5.05 1.75 17.61
C ARG A 131 -4.57 2.38 18.92
N ILE A 132 -4.31 3.68 18.93
CA ILE A 132 -3.93 4.43 20.13
C ILE A 132 -5.09 4.45 21.13
N LYS A 133 -6.31 4.72 20.65
CA LYS A 133 -7.52 4.72 21.47
C LYS A 133 -7.77 3.38 22.15
N ARG A 134 -7.69 2.27 21.40
CA ARG A 134 -7.84 0.92 21.99
C ARG A 134 -6.79 0.63 23.07
N ARG A 135 -5.53 1.00 22.85
CA ARG A 135 -4.48 0.81 23.87
C ARG A 135 -4.69 1.67 25.11
N LEU A 136 -5.20 2.89 24.96
CA LEU A 136 -5.55 3.76 26.10
C LEU A 136 -6.73 3.20 26.89
N GLU A 137 -7.78 2.71 26.22
CA GLU A 137 -8.94 2.09 26.86
C GLU A 137 -8.56 0.79 27.60
N GLU A 138 -7.72 -0.06 27.00
CA GLU A 138 -7.18 -1.25 27.66
C GLU A 138 -6.32 -0.89 28.87
N GLY A 139 -5.45 0.12 28.76
CA GLY A 139 -4.64 0.61 29.87
C GLY A 139 -5.46 1.19 31.02
N GLN A 140 -6.54 1.94 30.71
CA GLN A 140 -7.46 2.46 31.73
C GLN A 140 -8.25 1.36 32.42
N LYS A 141 -8.66 0.33 31.69
CA LYS A 141 -9.37 -0.82 32.25
C LYS A 141 -8.48 -1.59 33.23
N ILE A 142 -7.21 -1.80 32.87
CA ILE A 142 -6.23 -2.45 33.74
C ILE A 142 -6.00 -1.62 35.02
N LEU A 143 -5.84 -0.30 34.90
CA LEU A 143 -5.69 0.58 36.08
C LEU A 143 -6.90 0.54 37.01
N GLN A 144 -8.12 0.51 36.47
CA GLN A 144 -9.33 0.40 37.28
C GLN A 144 -9.46 -0.98 37.96
N GLU A 145 -9.06 -2.05 37.28
CA GLU A 145 -9.00 -3.40 37.86
C GLU A 145 -7.93 -3.48 38.95
N GLU A 146 -6.76 -2.86 38.74
CA GLU A 146 -5.69 -2.76 39.75
C GLU A 146 -6.09 -1.90 40.95
N GLU A 147 -6.75 -0.75 40.73
CA GLU A 147 -7.29 0.09 41.82
C GLU A 147 -8.39 -0.64 42.60
N ALA A 148 -9.28 -1.37 41.93
CA ALA A 148 -10.31 -2.17 42.58
C ALA A 148 -9.71 -3.32 43.41
N THR A 149 -8.65 -3.95 42.90
CA THR A 149 -7.93 -5.04 43.60
C THR A 149 -7.13 -4.49 44.77
N ALA A 150 -6.43 -3.37 44.59
CA ALA A 150 -5.70 -2.68 45.66
C ALA A 150 -6.63 -2.19 46.77
N HIS A 151 -7.83 -1.70 46.43
CA HIS A 151 -8.84 -1.33 47.41
C HIS A 151 -9.43 -2.54 48.16
N GLN A 152 -9.50 -3.72 47.53
CA GLN A 152 -9.90 -4.96 48.21
C GLN A 152 -8.78 -5.47 49.13
N GLU A 153 -7.53 -5.49 48.68
CA GLU A 153 -6.38 -5.93 49.48
C GLU A 153 -6.15 -5.03 50.70
N GLN A 154 -6.23 -3.70 50.54
CA GLN A 154 -6.15 -2.77 51.67
C GLN A 154 -7.28 -2.96 52.69
N GLN A 155 -8.51 -3.26 52.24
CA GLN A 155 -9.62 -3.52 53.16
C GLN A 155 -9.39 -4.81 53.97
N VAL A 156 -8.80 -5.84 53.36
CA VAL A 156 -8.50 -7.10 54.05
C VAL A 156 -7.38 -6.90 55.09
N GLU A 157 -6.30 -6.20 54.74
CA GLU A 157 -5.17 -5.96 55.65
C GLU A 157 -5.56 -5.12 56.89
N VAL A 158 -6.47 -4.15 56.72
CA VAL A 158 -7.01 -3.34 57.83
C VAL A 158 -7.94 -4.14 58.74
N LEU A 159 -8.67 -5.12 58.18
CA LEU A 159 -9.56 -6.00 58.97
C LEU A 159 -8.76 -7.05 59.74
N THR A 160 -7.67 -7.59 59.19
CA THR A 160 -6.86 -8.61 59.87
C THR A 160 -6.00 -8.06 61.02
N ASN A 161 -5.68 -6.75 61.01
CA ASN A 161 -4.87 -6.11 62.06
C ASN A 161 -5.69 -5.46 63.19
N ARG A 162 -7.02 -5.43 63.10
CA ARG A 162 -7.88 -4.89 64.16
C ARG A 162 -8.46 -6.03 64.99
N LEU A 163 -7.95 -6.21 66.21
CA LEU A 163 -8.62 -6.99 67.25
C LEU A 163 -10.08 -6.54 67.36
N THR A 164 -11.00 -7.49 67.30
CA THR A 164 -12.43 -7.21 67.51
C THR A 164 -12.67 -6.68 68.92
N ASP A 165 -13.72 -5.88 69.12
CA ASP A 165 -13.97 -5.23 70.42
C ASP A 165 -14.18 -6.24 71.56
N ASP A 166 -14.60 -7.47 71.24
CA ASP A 166 -14.70 -8.58 72.19
C ASP A 166 -13.32 -9.17 72.57
N GLU A 167 -12.34 -9.19 71.65
CA GLU A 167 -10.96 -9.61 71.94
C GLU A 167 -10.20 -8.54 72.74
N LYS A 168 -10.45 -7.25 72.49
CA LYS A 168 -9.92 -6.16 73.31
C LYS A 168 -10.41 -6.24 74.76
N ARG A 169 -11.65 -6.69 75.00
CA ARG A 169 -12.15 -6.94 76.37
C ARG A 169 -11.45 -8.12 77.04
N LYS A 170 -11.06 -9.15 76.27
CA LYS A 170 -10.41 -10.37 76.79
C LYS A 170 -8.92 -10.17 77.12
N TYR A 171 -8.21 -9.34 76.35
CA TYR A 171 -6.75 -9.16 76.49
C TYR A 171 -6.32 -7.74 76.90
N GLY A 172 -7.22 -6.76 76.95
CA GLY A 172 -6.91 -5.36 77.26
C GLY A 172 -6.76 -5.01 78.74
N SER A 173 -6.72 -6.00 79.63
CA SER A 173 -6.57 -5.77 81.08
C SER A 173 -5.14 -6.07 81.55
N THR A 174 -4.15 -5.31 81.08
CA THR A 174 -2.90 -5.11 81.83
C THR A 174 -3.08 -3.89 82.74
N GLY A 175 -3.77 -4.10 83.86
CA GLY A 175 -3.77 -3.15 84.96
C GLY A 175 -2.35 -2.97 85.49
N GLU A 176 -1.91 -1.71 85.54
CA GLU A 176 -0.81 -1.16 86.37
C GLU A 176 0.31 -2.14 86.75
N LEU A 177 1.26 -2.38 85.83
CA LEU A 177 2.60 -2.77 86.24
C LEU A 177 3.32 -1.52 86.75
N LEU A 178 3.25 -1.30 88.08
CA LEU A 178 4.13 -0.38 88.79
C LEU A 178 5.59 -0.72 88.46
N ALA A 179 6.35 0.29 88.02
CA ALA A 179 7.78 0.13 87.76
C ALA A 179 8.51 -0.24 89.08
N PRO A 180 9.42 -1.23 89.08
CA PRO A 180 10.20 -1.55 90.26
C PRO A 180 11.12 -0.37 90.60
N GLU A 181 11.14 0.04 91.87
CA GLU A 181 11.95 1.15 92.37
C GLU A 181 13.44 0.96 92.04
N SER A 182 14.06 1.98 91.45
CA SER A 182 15.51 1.99 91.21
C SER A 182 16.25 2.31 92.51
N THR A 183 16.83 1.30 93.15
CA THR A 183 17.89 1.51 94.15
C THR A 183 19.12 2.10 93.44
N ARG A 184 19.53 3.29 93.89
CA ARG A 184 20.71 4.01 93.43
C ARG A 184 21.87 3.71 94.40
N GLU A 185 22.84 2.93 93.94
CA GLU A 185 24.21 2.83 94.47
C GLU A 185 25.11 2.67 93.23
N ASP A 186 25.72 3.74 92.71
CA ASP A 186 27.07 4.22 93.02
C ASP A 186 28.15 3.13 93.01
N GLY A 187 29.05 3.16 92.01
CA GLY A 187 30.31 2.41 92.04
C GLY A 187 30.75 1.73 90.74
N THR A 188 31.61 2.43 89.99
CA THR A 188 32.84 1.91 89.34
C THR A 188 32.82 0.60 88.55
N ALA A 189 33.10 0.67 87.24
CA ALA A 189 34.36 0.19 86.63
C ALA A 189 34.26 0.16 85.10
N GLU A 190 35.32 0.63 84.45
CA GLU A 190 35.59 0.48 83.02
C GLU A 190 35.69 -1.00 82.62
N GLU A 191 35.32 -1.35 81.39
CA GLU A 191 36.16 -2.23 80.57
C GLU A 191 35.76 -2.18 79.09
N SER A 192 36.78 -2.07 78.24
CA SER A 192 36.72 -1.91 76.79
C SER A 192 36.33 -3.21 76.09
N TYR A 193 35.75 -3.12 74.88
CA TYR A 193 36.25 -3.97 73.79
C TYR A 193 35.91 -3.40 72.39
N ASN A 194 36.97 -3.32 71.58
CA ASN A 194 37.01 -2.97 70.17
C ASN A 194 36.32 -4.02 69.28
N GLY A 195 35.86 -3.62 68.09
CA GLY A 195 35.44 -4.57 67.06
C GLY A 195 34.95 -3.93 65.77
N GLU A 196 35.83 -3.21 65.07
CA GLU A 196 35.69 -2.93 63.64
C GLU A 196 35.70 -4.25 62.84
N TYR A 197 34.67 -4.52 62.04
CA TYR A 197 34.80 -5.37 60.87
C TYR A 197 34.01 -4.75 59.71
N ARG A 198 34.70 -4.69 58.57
CA ARG A 198 34.29 -4.12 57.27
C ARG A 198 32.99 -4.67 56.72
#